data_AF-A0A962T4B9-F1
#
_entry.id   AF-A0A962T4B9-F1
#
_cell.length_a   1.000
_cell.length_b   1.000
_cell.length_c   1.000
_cell.angle_alpha   90.00
_cell.angle_beta   90.00
_cell.angle_gamma   90.00
#
_symmetry.space_group_name_H-M   'P 1'
#
loop_
_entity.id
_entity.type
_entity.pdbx_description
1 polymer ?
#
loop_
_entity_poly.entity_id
_entity_poly.type
_entity_poly.pdbx_seq_one_letter_code
_entity_poly.pdbx_strand_id
1 'polypeptide(L)'
;MAAGLGVSVVGTAHADSILFPYFAVSDTVTSIFSVMNMAGTKPGNAATTLRYSYWYKAGASAGSLSGTCRHIDIDRNTSLNDVVTFDSSGHFAADPNVLFEPTTRQINAKYPADAGQDFAVMNELPARGFLLVDNSTLLGAIEGTLQGEVFMIDYAAGAVWGYAAYNAAPTGVAASTFDFSDSAERQGEVLAGSEQANAAGVAPASGAVPTAVLPIASNVSTGDVTTKFFVTPIAHDVVSSTGAVVPALAPYQDRGDLAAAVRLDISAYTGDSLDVMFDRDENPISGVISIPVVCVGGVGLDTLLDANILRQYGDFGGWTAIRTVGAQVLNAPGGANAGARTIANNQAIIMKLEYNVEGSFIGESFRGAFNNSIWLRRGIRESVVRDASGNLTIGSVNAGSADAPIWVDVADDADQRRISAKQ
;
A
#
# COMPACT_ATOMS: atom_id res chain seq x y z
N MET A 1 21.06 45.70 -32.62
CA MET A 1 19.96 45.17 -31.77
C MET A 1 19.95 43.67 -31.95
N ALA A 2 20.37 42.93 -30.93
CA ALA A 2 20.31 41.47 -30.91
C ALA A 2 19.03 41.05 -30.21
N ALA A 3 18.14 40.36 -30.92
CA ALA A 3 16.97 39.72 -30.33
C ALA A 3 17.39 38.33 -29.85
N GLY A 4 17.45 38.14 -28.53
CA GLY A 4 17.63 36.82 -27.93
C GLY A 4 16.32 36.05 -28.03
N LEU A 5 16.34 34.94 -28.77
CA LEU A 5 15.31 33.90 -28.69
C LEU A 5 15.46 33.21 -27.34
N GLY A 6 14.66 33.61 -26.37
CA GLY A 6 14.47 32.87 -25.13
C GLY A 6 13.78 31.55 -25.45
N VAL A 7 14.54 30.46 -25.49
CA VAL A 7 13.97 29.11 -25.46
C VAL A 7 13.35 28.93 -24.08
N SER A 8 12.03 29.10 -24.00
CA SER A 8 11.25 28.69 -22.85
C SER A 8 11.38 27.18 -22.74
N VAL A 9 12.11 26.71 -21.73
CA VAL A 9 12.09 25.32 -21.33
C VAL A 9 10.71 25.09 -20.71
N VAL A 10 9.77 24.58 -21.49
CA VAL A 10 8.50 24.08 -20.96
C VAL A 10 8.86 22.84 -20.16
N GLY A 11 9.06 23.02 -18.85
CA GLY A 11 9.15 21.88 -17.93
C GLY A 11 7.85 21.11 -18.03
N THR A 12 7.91 19.83 -18.42
CA THR A 12 6.77 18.93 -18.36
C THR A 12 6.39 18.76 -16.89
N ALA A 13 5.24 19.28 -16.51
CA ALA A 13 4.64 18.98 -15.22
C ALA A 13 4.15 17.53 -15.26
N HIS A 14 4.64 16.68 -14.36
CA HIS A 14 4.21 15.29 -14.27
C HIS A 14 3.28 15.14 -13.07
N ALA A 15 2.17 14.43 -13.25
CA ALA A 15 1.26 14.01 -12.19
C ALA A 15 1.78 12.73 -11.51
N ASP A 16 1.38 12.50 -10.27
CA ASP A 16 1.52 11.18 -9.63
C ASP A 16 0.56 10.18 -10.28
N SER A 17 0.98 8.91 -10.38
CA SER A 17 0.19 7.86 -11.04
C SER A 17 0.40 6.49 -10.40
N ILE A 18 -0.66 5.68 -10.39
CA ILE A 18 -0.64 4.30 -9.92
C ILE A 18 -1.18 3.35 -11.00
N LEU A 19 -0.63 2.15 -11.05
CA LEU A 19 -1.01 1.07 -11.95
C LEU A 19 -1.62 -0.10 -11.16
N PHE A 20 -2.82 -0.48 -11.54
CA PHE A 20 -3.42 -1.77 -11.22
C PHE A 20 -3.17 -2.72 -12.39
N PRO A 21 -2.15 -3.59 -12.33
CA PRO A 21 -1.70 -4.38 -13.48
C PRO A 21 -2.73 -5.39 -14.00
N TYR A 22 -3.72 -5.77 -13.17
CA TYR A 22 -4.72 -6.74 -13.56
C TYR A 22 -6.06 -6.54 -12.87
N PHE A 23 -7.12 -6.44 -13.65
CA PHE A 23 -8.49 -6.55 -13.15
C PHE A 23 -9.28 -7.50 -14.02
N ALA A 24 -10.35 -8.04 -13.45
CA ALA A 24 -11.31 -8.87 -14.15
C ALA A 24 -12.75 -8.54 -13.73
N VAL A 25 -13.64 -8.57 -14.71
CA VAL A 25 -15.08 -8.44 -14.53
C VAL A 25 -15.78 -9.50 -15.38
N SER A 26 -16.75 -10.21 -14.82
CA SER A 26 -17.57 -11.20 -15.52
C SER A 26 -18.88 -11.41 -14.77
N ASP A 27 -19.73 -12.33 -15.24
CA ASP A 27 -20.98 -12.69 -14.57
C ASP A 27 -20.77 -13.27 -13.15
N THR A 28 -19.56 -13.66 -12.79
CA THR A 28 -19.23 -14.23 -11.48
C THR A 28 -18.02 -13.60 -10.78
N VAL A 29 -17.35 -12.64 -11.42
CA VAL A 29 -16.12 -12.03 -10.92
C VAL A 29 -16.23 -10.52 -10.98
N THR A 30 -15.85 -9.83 -9.92
CA THR A 30 -15.66 -8.38 -9.95
C THR A 30 -14.33 -7.97 -9.33
N SER A 31 -13.82 -6.81 -9.75
CA SER A 31 -12.71 -6.11 -9.13
C SER A 31 -13.24 -4.88 -8.37
N ILE A 32 -12.94 -4.83 -7.07
CA ILE A 32 -13.23 -3.68 -6.22
C ILE A 32 -11.94 -2.94 -5.97
N PHE A 33 -11.92 -1.67 -6.38
CA PHE A 33 -10.76 -0.80 -6.26
C PHE A 33 -10.97 0.15 -5.09
N SER A 34 -9.91 0.41 -4.35
CA SER A 34 -9.80 1.51 -3.40
C SER A 34 -8.68 2.43 -3.87
N VAL A 35 -8.98 3.70 -4.10
CA VAL A 35 -8.00 4.71 -4.51
C VAL A 35 -7.99 5.80 -3.44
N MET A 36 -6.81 6.06 -2.89
CA MET A 36 -6.55 7.10 -1.91
C MET A 36 -5.84 8.26 -2.58
N ASN A 37 -6.42 9.45 -2.42
CA ASN A 37 -5.82 10.71 -2.86
C ASN A 37 -5.31 11.50 -1.66
N MET A 38 -4.01 11.44 -1.46
CA MET A 38 -3.29 12.16 -0.42
C MET A 38 -2.67 13.47 -0.97
N ALA A 39 -3.03 13.88 -2.19
CA ALA A 39 -2.46 15.02 -2.86
C ALA A 39 -3.03 16.34 -2.31
N GLY A 40 -2.25 17.00 -1.45
CA GLY A 40 -2.60 18.28 -0.84
C GLY A 40 -1.90 18.60 0.49
N THR A 41 -0.83 17.88 0.85
CA THR A 41 0.03 18.18 2.01
C THR A 41 0.69 19.57 1.96
N LYS A 42 0.53 20.34 0.87
CA LYS A 42 0.83 21.76 0.79
C LYS A 42 -0.45 22.55 0.47
N PRO A 43 -0.76 23.63 1.23
CA PRO A 43 -1.89 24.50 0.93
C PRO A 43 -1.83 25.02 -0.53
N GLY A 44 -2.91 24.82 -1.29
CA GLY A 44 -3.06 25.35 -2.65
C GLY A 44 -2.90 24.34 -3.81
N ASN A 45 -2.52 23.09 -3.54
CA ASN A 45 -2.33 22.03 -4.55
C ASN A 45 -3.19 20.79 -4.25
N ALA A 46 -4.50 20.95 -4.08
CA ALA A 46 -5.39 19.80 -4.03
C ALA A 46 -5.68 19.33 -5.45
N ALA A 47 -5.52 18.04 -5.71
CA ALA A 47 -6.14 17.43 -6.89
C ALA A 47 -7.64 17.72 -6.81
N THR A 48 -8.22 18.21 -7.90
CA THR A 48 -9.69 18.33 -7.96
C THR A 48 -10.30 17.18 -8.72
N THR A 49 -9.49 16.46 -9.51
CA THR A 49 -9.94 15.38 -10.38
C THR A 49 -8.84 14.32 -10.51
N LEU A 50 -9.24 13.06 -10.43
CA LEU A 50 -8.41 11.92 -10.84
C LEU A 50 -8.91 11.39 -12.18
N ARG A 51 -7.98 11.01 -13.04
CA ARG A 51 -8.28 10.29 -14.28
C ARG A 51 -8.08 8.80 -14.05
N TYR A 52 -9.04 7.99 -14.48
CA TYR A 52 -9.01 6.53 -14.47
C TYR A 52 -9.00 6.05 -15.92
N SER A 53 -7.85 5.53 -16.37
CA SER A 53 -7.63 5.04 -17.73
C SER A 53 -7.64 3.52 -17.74
N TYR A 54 -8.71 2.93 -18.29
CA TYR A 54 -8.88 1.49 -18.44
C TYR A 54 -8.36 1.02 -19.79
N TRP A 55 -7.48 0.03 -19.78
CA TRP A 55 -7.02 -0.67 -20.98
C TRP A 55 -7.38 -2.14 -20.87
N TYR A 56 -8.30 -2.61 -21.72
CA TYR A 56 -8.97 -3.89 -21.48
C TYR A 56 -9.39 -4.63 -22.75
N LYS A 57 -9.66 -5.92 -22.60
CA LYS A 57 -10.26 -6.79 -23.61
C LYS A 57 -11.60 -7.28 -23.08
N ALA A 58 -12.60 -7.38 -23.95
CA ALA A 58 -13.97 -7.72 -23.55
C ALA A 58 -14.62 -8.77 -24.47
N GLY A 59 -15.70 -9.39 -23.99
CA GLY A 59 -16.48 -10.39 -24.71
C GLY A 59 -15.65 -11.59 -25.17
N ALA A 60 -15.85 -12.02 -26.40
CA ALA A 60 -15.09 -13.14 -26.99
C ALA A 60 -13.58 -12.87 -27.06
N SER A 61 -13.16 -11.59 -27.08
CA SER A 61 -11.76 -11.20 -27.15
C SER A 61 -11.06 -11.16 -25.80
N ALA A 62 -11.81 -11.19 -24.68
CA ALA A 62 -11.26 -11.11 -23.34
C ALA A 62 -10.13 -12.13 -23.15
N GLY A 63 -10.40 -13.39 -23.52
CA GLY A 63 -9.47 -14.52 -23.46
C GLY A 63 -8.22 -14.43 -24.37
N SER A 64 -8.20 -13.52 -25.34
CA SER A 64 -7.10 -13.44 -26.32
C SER A 64 -5.87 -12.75 -25.77
N LEU A 65 -4.72 -13.42 -25.80
CA LEU A 65 -3.43 -12.82 -25.40
C LEU A 65 -2.94 -11.79 -26.42
N SER A 66 -3.15 -12.01 -27.72
CA SER A 66 -2.73 -11.13 -28.80
C SER A 66 -3.78 -10.10 -29.25
N GLY A 67 -5.01 -10.20 -28.74
CA GLY A 67 -6.09 -9.27 -29.08
C GLY A 67 -5.75 -7.83 -28.69
N THR A 68 -6.19 -6.86 -29.50
CA THR A 68 -6.01 -5.44 -29.23
C THR A 68 -6.82 -5.00 -28.01
N CYS A 69 -6.24 -4.16 -27.16
CA CYS A 69 -6.96 -3.54 -26.04
C CYS A 69 -7.88 -2.41 -26.52
N ARG A 70 -9.02 -2.27 -25.88
CA ARG A 70 -9.87 -1.09 -25.88
C ARG A 70 -9.39 -0.14 -24.78
N HIS A 71 -9.69 1.14 -24.95
CA HIS A 71 -9.33 2.21 -24.01
C HIS A 71 -10.56 3.01 -23.62
N ILE A 72 -10.72 3.29 -22.33
CA ILE A 72 -11.73 4.21 -21.78
C ILE A 72 -11.05 5.06 -20.71
N ASP A 73 -11.25 6.38 -20.81
CA ASP A 73 -10.90 7.34 -19.76
C ASP A 73 -12.16 7.83 -19.08
N ILE A 74 -12.13 7.90 -17.75
CA ILE A 74 -13.11 8.63 -16.97
C ILE A 74 -12.40 9.57 -15.99
N ASP A 75 -12.92 10.78 -15.87
CA ASP A 75 -12.46 11.77 -14.89
C ASP A 75 -13.45 11.80 -13.73
N ARG A 76 -12.95 11.75 -12.49
CA ARG A 76 -13.79 11.81 -11.28
C ARG A 76 -13.29 12.88 -10.36
N ASN A 77 -14.21 13.68 -9.82
CA ASN A 77 -13.83 14.63 -8.79
C ASN A 77 -13.26 13.91 -7.57
N THR A 78 -12.30 14.56 -6.92
CA THR A 78 -11.67 14.07 -5.70
C THR A 78 -11.32 15.26 -4.81
N SER A 79 -10.88 14.98 -3.60
CA SER A 79 -10.36 15.98 -2.67
C SER A 79 -9.13 15.47 -1.92
N LEU A 80 -8.56 16.34 -1.09
CA LEU A 80 -7.43 15.99 -0.24
C LEU A 80 -7.84 14.98 0.83
N ASN A 81 -7.06 13.92 0.97
CA ASN A 81 -7.28 12.81 1.91
C ASN A 81 -8.56 12.01 1.60
N ASP A 82 -9.00 12.06 0.35
CA ASP A 82 -10.13 11.30 -0.16
C ASP A 82 -9.74 9.82 -0.33
N VAL A 83 -10.70 8.94 -0.10
CA VAL A 83 -10.60 7.52 -0.47
C VAL A 83 -11.90 7.11 -1.11
N VAL A 84 -11.84 6.69 -2.37
CA VAL A 84 -13.00 6.13 -3.06
C VAL A 84 -12.83 4.63 -3.18
N THR A 85 -13.85 3.88 -2.79
CA THR A 85 -13.91 2.43 -3.06
C THR A 85 -15.06 2.15 -4.00
N PHE A 86 -14.81 1.46 -5.11
CA PHE A 86 -15.81 1.25 -6.14
C PHE A 86 -15.73 -0.15 -6.76
N ASP A 87 -16.89 -0.63 -7.17
CA ASP A 87 -17.05 -1.89 -7.89
C ASP A 87 -17.05 -1.62 -9.40
N SER A 88 -16.03 -2.11 -10.10
CA SER A 88 -15.90 -1.92 -11.56
C SER A 88 -16.94 -2.68 -12.41
N SER A 89 -17.69 -3.58 -11.79
CA SER A 89 -18.79 -4.34 -12.41
C SER A 89 -20.17 -3.77 -12.10
N GLY A 90 -20.30 -3.02 -11.00
CA GLY A 90 -21.60 -2.62 -10.43
C GLY A 90 -22.41 -3.77 -9.84
N HIS A 91 -21.77 -4.84 -9.37
CA HIS A 91 -22.45 -5.99 -8.76
C HIS A 91 -22.86 -5.74 -7.31
N PHE A 92 -21.95 -5.23 -6.49
CA PHE A 92 -22.14 -4.97 -5.05
C PHE A 92 -22.60 -3.54 -4.75
N ALA A 93 -22.58 -2.68 -5.74
CA ALA A 93 -22.82 -1.25 -5.59
C ALA A 93 -24.10 -0.85 -6.32
N ALA A 94 -24.80 0.15 -5.80
CA ALA A 94 -25.83 0.87 -6.55
C ALA A 94 -25.21 2.15 -7.13
N ASP A 95 -25.78 2.67 -8.23
CA ASP A 95 -25.39 3.94 -8.89
C ASP A 95 -25.03 5.03 -7.85
N PRO A 96 -23.79 5.58 -7.84
CA PRO A 96 -22.74 5.57 -8.89
C PRO A 96 -21.69 4.44 -8.81
N ASN A 97 -22.07 3.30 -8.25
CA ASN A 97 -21.22 2.13 -8.01
C ASN A 97 -20.03 2.35 -7.06
N VAL A 98 -20.21 3.32 -6.16
CA VAL A 98 -19.33 3.60 -5.03
C VAL A 98 -19.81 2.82 -3.81
N LEU A 99 -18.87 2.25 -3.08
CA LEU A 99 -19.11 1.43 -1.91
C LEU A 99 -18.85 2.23 -0.63
N PHE A 100 -19.67 1.96 0.39
CA PHE A 100 -19.46 2.39 1.79
C PHE A 100 -19.60 3.89 2.07
N GLU A 101 -20.18 4.64 1.13
CA GLU A 101 -20.29 6.09 1.22
C GLU A 101 -21.76 6.51 1.13
N PRO A 102 -22.51 6.48 2.24
CA PRO A 102 -23.90 6.90 2.20
C PRO A 102 -23.97 8.40 1.91
N THR A 103 -24.90 8.78 1.04
CA THR A 103 -25.15 10.19 0.66
C THR A 103 -25.43 11.11 1.85
N THR A 104 -25.88 10.57 2.97
CA THR A 104 -26.13 11.31 4.22
C THR A 104 -24.87 11.78 4.94
N ARG A 105 -23.69 11.29 4.57
CA ARG A 105 -22.40 11.63 5.18
C ARG A 105 -21.33 12.11 4.20
N GLN A 106 -21.70 12.38 2.95
CA GLN A 106 -20.80 12.93 1.93
C GLN A 106 -20.86 14.47 1.95
N ILE A 107 -20.30 15.11 2.97
CA ILE A 107 -20.28 16.58 3.08
C ILE A 107 -19.05 17.16 2.35
N ASN A 108 -17.90 16.51 2.52
CA ASN A 108 -16.62 16.91 1.96
C ASN A 108 -16.27 16.11 0.70
N ALA A 109 -16.72 14.85 0.62
CA ALA A 109 -16.54 14.00 -0.54
C ALA A 109 -17.08 14.65 -1.84
N LYS A 110 -16.24 14.73 -2.89
CA LYS A 110 -16.54 15.52 -4.11
C LYS A 110 -17.04 14.75 -5.33
N TYR A 111 -16.83 13.43 -5.39
CA TYR A 111 -17.35 12.59 -6.46
C TYR A 111 -18.90 12.53 -6.56
N PRO A 112 -19.72 12.77 -5.52
CA PRO A 112 -21.18 12.80 -5.65
C PRO A 112 -21.72 13.97 -6.48
N ALA A 113 -20.92 15.02 -6.68
CA ALA A 113 -21.29 16.15 -7.54
C ALA A 113 -21.36 15.76 -9.03
N ASP A 114 -20.81 14.61 -9.40
CA ASP A 114 -20.81 14.06 -10.76
C ASP A 114 -22.05 13.18 -11.01
N ALA A 115 -23.24 13.70 -10.67
CA ALA A 115 -24.51 12.98 -10.84
C ALA A 115 -24.63 12.36 -12.25
N GLY A 116 -24.67 11.02 -12.32
CA GLY A 116 -24.75 10.24 -13.55
C GLY A 116 -23.42 9.70 -14.10
N GLN A 117 -22.31 9.83 -13.38
CA GLN A 117 -21.03 9.24 -13.77
C GLN A 117 -20.69 8.01 -12.92
N ASP A 118 -20.74 6.85 -13.57
CA ASP A 118 -20.59 5.53 -12.96
C ASP A 118 -19.13 5.02 -12.99
N PHE A 119 -18.66 4.37 -11.92
CA PHE A 119 -17.39 3.65 -11.92
C PHE A 119 -17.45 2.26 -12.61
N ALA A 120 -18.64 1.69 -12.78
CA ALA A 120 -18.86 0.45 -13.51
C ALA A 120 -18.90 0.68 -15.02
N VAL A 121 -17.75 0.98 -15.61
CA VAL A 121 -17.64 1.36 -17.03
C VAL A 121 -17.65 0.16 -18.01
N MET A 122 -17.67 -1.07 -17.50
CA MET A 122 -17.56 -2.28 -18.32
C MET A 122 -18.94 -2.71 -18.85
N ASN A 123 -19.25 -2.32 -20.09
CA ASN A 123 -20.53 -2.63 -20.74
C ASN A 123 -20.56 -3.95 -21.53
N GLU A 124 -19.44 -4.66 -21.63
CA GLU A 124 -19.32 -5.94 -22.34
C GLU A 124 -18.52 -6.92 -21.47
N LEU A 125 -19.15 -8.05 -21.12
CA LEU A 125 -18.57 -9.08 -20.26
C LEU A 125 -18.25 -10.36 -21.04
N PRO A 126 -17.26 -11.16 -20.59
CA PRO A 126 -16.30 -10.83 -19.54
C PRO A 126 -15.31 -9.75 -20.02
N ALA A 127 -14.73 -9.00 -19.09
CA ALA A 127 -13.67 -8.03 -19.34
C ALA A 127 -12.46 -8.31 -18.46
N ARG A 128 -11.26 -8.08 -18.99
CA ARG A 128 -10.01 -8.07 -18.20
C ARG A 128 -9.01 -7.09 -18.78
N GLY A 129 -8.20 -6.50 -17.92
CA GLY A 129 -7.31 -5.41 -18.33
C GLY A 129 -6.45 -4.90 -17.21
N PHE A 130 -5.92 -3.70 -17.40
CA PHE A 130 -5.24 -2.93 -16.36
C PHE A 130 -5.88 -1.55 -16.24
N LEU A 131 -5.75 -0.96 -15.05
CA LEU A 131 -6.23 0.39 -14.74
C LEU A 131 -5.05 1.27 -14.36
N LEU A 132 -4.98 2.44 -14.97
CA LEU A 132 -4.09 3.52 -14.55
C LEU A 132 -4.93 4.58 -13.86
N VAL A 133 -4.44 5.09 -12.74
CA VAL A 133 -5.04 6.24 -12.07
C VAL A 133 -3.99 7.32 -11.91
N ASP A 134 -4.28 8.51 -12.39
CA ASP A 134 -3.37 9.64 -12.27
C ASP A 134 -4.09 10.93 -11.87
N ASN A 135 -3.31 11.84 -11.32
CA ASN A 135 -3.79 13.13 -10.91
C ASN A 135 -3.74 14.14 -12.05
N SER A 136 -4.77 14.13 -12.90
CA SER A 136 -4.81 14.91 -14.15
C SER A 136 -4.80 16.44 -13.97
N THR A 137 -4.98 16.94 -12.74
CA THR A 137 -5.15 18.37 -12.43
C THR A 137 -3.98 19.03 -11.72
N LEU A 138 -3.03 18.25 -11.18
CA LEU A 138 -1.88 18.84 -10.49
C LEU A 138 -0.78 19.31 -11.44
N LEU A 139 -0.49 20.61 -11.37
CA LEU A 139 0.69 21.22 -11.97
C LEU A 139 1.88 21.06 -11.01
N GLY A 140 2.72 20.06 -11.27
CA GLY A 140 3.97 19.81 -10.55
C GLY A 140 3.98 18.43 -9.90
N ALA A 141 5.10 17.71 -10.08
CA ALA A 141 5.27 16.36 -9.54
C ALA A 141 5.31 16.42 -8.01
N ILE A 142 4.23 15.99 -7.37
CA ILE A 142 4.22 15.64 -5.95
C ILE A 142 4.08 14.13 -5.89
N GLU A 143 5.18 13.44 -5.61
CA GLU A 143 5.24 11.98 -5.48
C GLU A 143 4.51 11.47 -4.25
N GLY A 144 4.04 10.22 -4.30
CA GLY A 144 3.50 9.50 -3.14
C GLY A 144 2.21 10.10 -2.60
N THR A 145 1.47 10.75 -3.48
CA THR A 145 0.17 11.34 -3.24
C THR A 145 -0.98 10.44 -3.68
N LEU A 146 -0.73 9.42 -4.49
CA LEU A 146 -1.70 8.39 -4.83
C LEU A 146 -1.26 7.03 -4.28
N GLN A 147 -2.22 6.32 -3.69
CA GLN A 147 -2.09 4.93 -3.29
C GLN A 147 -3.36 4.19 -3.71
N GLY A 148 -3.24 2.91 -4.03
CA GLY A 148 -4.42 2.10 -4.35
C GLY A 148 -4.28 0.67 -3.88
N GLU A 149 -5.43 0.02 -3.73
CA GLU A 149 -5.56 -1.40 -3.42
C GLU A 149 -6.71 -1.96 -4.25
N VAL A 150 -6.60 -3.19 -4.70
CA VAL A 150 -7.70 -3.90 -5.36
C VAL A 150 -7.87 -5.25 -4.70
N PHE A 151 -9.12 -5.68 -4.57
CA PHE A 151 -9.44 -7.07 -4.32
C PHE A 151 -10.47 -7.52 -5.35
N MET A 152 -10.21 -8.69 -5.92
CA MET A 152 -11.05 -9.36 -6.89
C MET A 152 -11.79 -10.49 -6.20
N ILE A 153 -13.10 -10.54 -6.43
CA ILE A 153 -13.99 -11.54 -5.84
C ILE A 153 -14.60 -12.36 -6.96
N ASP A 154 -14.38 -13.67 -6.93
CA ASP A 154 -15.24 -14.66 -7.56
C ASP A 154 -16.36 -15.03 -6.58
N TYR A 155 -17.50 -14.36 -6.69
CA TYR A 155 -18.63 -14.54 -5.78
C TYR A 155 -19.44 -15.80 -6.08
N ALA A 156 -19.20 -16.47 -7.23
CA ALA A 156 -19.79 -17.78 -7.47
C ALA A 156 -18.99 -18.90 -6.78
N ALA A 157 -17.66 -18.81 -6.81
CA ALA A 157 -16.76 -19.80 -6.22
C ALA A 157 -16.38 -19.53 -4.76
N GLY A 158 -16.48 -18.28 -4.30
CA GLY A 158 -16.01 -17.87 -2.98
C GLY A 158 -14.51 -17.63 -2.90
N ALA A 159 -13.88 -17.23 -4.02
CA ALA A 159 -12.44 -16.99 -4.07
C ALA A 159 -12.16 -15.50 -4.13
N VAL A 160 -11.16 -15.05 -3.36
CA VAL A 160 -10.74 -13.65 -3.36
C VAL A 160 -9.23 -13.55 -3.35
N TRP A 161 -8.71 -12.58 -4.08
CA TRP A 161 -7.31 -12.19 -4.04
C TRP A 161 -7.19 -10.70 -4.30
N GLY A 162 -6.13 -10.08 -3.81
CA GLY A 162 -5.94 -8.66 -3.96
C GLY A 162 -4.48 -8.27 -3.85
N TYR A 163 -4.21 -7.01 -4.17
CA TYR A 163 -2.86 -6.47 -4.22
C TYR A 163 -2.90 -4.94 -4.10
N ALA A 164 -1.76 -4.34 -3.72
CA ALA A 164 -1.57 -2.90 -3.75
C ALA A 164 -1.21 -2.43 -5.17
N ALA A 165 -1.76 -1.29 -5.59
CA ALA A 165 -1.40 -0.66 -6.86
C ALA A 165 0.09 -0.33 -6.89
N TYR A 166 0.70 -0.50 -8.06
CA TYR A 166 2.09 -0.15 -8.28
C TYR A 166 2.22 1.37 -8.46
N ASN A 167 3.04 2.02 -7.62
CA ASN A 167 3.40 3.43 -7.75
C ASN A 167 4.90 3.50 -8.08
N ALA A 168 5.24 3.87 -9.32
CA ALA A 168 6.62 3.93 -9.78
C ALA A 168 7.36 5.12 -9.15
N ALA A 169 8.59 4.89 -8.72
CA ALA A 169 9.45 5.98 -8.30
C ALA A 169 9.87 6.81 -9.53
N PRO A 170 9.75 8.15 -9.52
CA PRO A 170 10.24 8.92 -10.63
C PRO A 170 11.76 8.86 -10.68
N THR A 171 12.27 8.39 -11.80
CA THR A 171 13.71 8.27 -12.07
C THR A 171 14.28 9.61 -12.56
N GLY A 172 13.86 10.74 -12.01
CA GLY A 172 14.40 12.09 -12.31
C GLY A 172 14.31 12.57 -13.77
N VAL A 173 13.98 11.69 -14.70
CA VAL A 173 13.86 11.88 -16.16
C VAL A 173 12.90 10.80 -16.68
N ALA A 174 11.68 10.73 -16.15
CA ALA A 174 10.68 9.87 -16.78
C ALA A 174 10.33 10.47 -18.15
N ALA A 175 10.77 9.82 -19.23
CA ALA A 175 10.49 10.25 -20.61
C ALA A 175 9.00 10.12 -20.99
N SER A 176 8.20 9.51 -20.10
CA SER A 176 6.78 9.22 -20.25
C SER A 176 6.06 9.39 -18.90
N THR A 177 4.81 9.84 -18.94
CA THR A 177 3.91 9.95 -17.77
C THR A 177 3.48 8.60 -17.19
N PHE A 178 3.90 7.49 -17.81
CA PHE A 178 3.55 6.12 -17.42
C PHE A 178 4.77 5.20 -17.49
N ASP A 179 5.91 5.69 -17.03
CA ASP A 179 7.12 4.87 -16.96
C ASP A 179 7.13 4.05 -15.67
N PHE A 180 6.49 2.88 -15.74
CA PHE A 180 6.53 1.85 -14.70
C PHE A 180 7.74 0.94 -14.80
N SER A 181 8.69 1.23 -15.71
CA SER A 181 9.89 0.41 -15.91
C SER A 181 11.01 0.71 -14.91
N ASP A 182 10.67 1.39 -13.81
CA ASP A 182 11.64 1.77 -12.79
C ASP A 182 12.49 0.54 -12.41
N SER A 183 13.80 0.68 -12.57
CA SER A 183 14.78 -0.35 -12.26
C SER A 183 15.26 -0.20 -10.82
N ALA A 184 14.41 0.32 -9.94
CA ALA A 184 14.75 0.62 -8.55
C ALA A 184 13.48 0.62 -7.69
N GLU A 185 12.99 -0.58 -7.37
CA GLU A 185 11.91 -0.76 -6.40
C GLU A 185 12.25 -0.01 -5.09
N ARG A 186 11.57 1.12 -4.83
CA ARG A 186 11.66 1.87 -3.57
C ARG A 186 10.65 1.41 -2.53
N GLN A 187 9.97 0.30 -2.78
CA GLN A 187 9.04 -0.34 -1.85
C GLN A 187 9.68 -1.60 -1.27
N GLY A 188 10.11 -1.47 -0.03
CA GLY A 188 10.92 -2.46 0.65
C GLY A 188 10.01 -3.46 1.32
N GLU A 189 10.52 -4.67 1.47
CA GLU A 189 9.81 -5.78 2.08
C GLU A 189 9.47 -5.56 3.57
N VAL A 190 10.22 -4.68 4.24
CA VAL A 190 10.16 -4.45 5.68
C VAL A 190 9.79 -3.01 6.01
N LEU A 191 8.82 -2.82 6.89
CA LEU A 191 8.47 -1.52 7.44
C LEU A 191 9.42 -1.17 8.58
N ALA A 192 9.94 0.06 8.58
CA ALA A 192 10.83 0.56 9.61
C ALA A 192 10.26 1.82 10.28
N GLY A 193 10.51 1.99 11.57
CA GLY A 193 10.10 3.17 12.35
C GLY A 193 11.08 4.34 12.22
N SER A 194 10.63 5.55 12.58
CA SER A 194 11.27 6.84 12.26
C SER A 194 12.57 7.18 12.97
N GLU A 195 13.11 6.25 13.75
CA GLU A 195 14.10 6.58 14.78
C GLU A 195 15.50 6.01 14.54
N GLN A 196 15.79 5.41 13.40
CA GLN A 196 17.15 4.91 13.17
C GLN A 196 17.80 5.53 11.96
N ALA A 197 18.58 6.58 12.11
CA ALA A 197 19.70 6.75 11.19
C ALA A 197 20.58 5.49 11.31
N ASN A 198 20.82 4.78 10.20
CA ASN A 198 21.87 3.76 10.20
C ASN A 198 23.20 4.43 10.59
N ALA A 199 24.22 3.68 11.01
CA ALA A 199 25.54 4.23 11.38
C ALA A 199 26.19 5.13 10.30
N ALA A 200 25.70 5.08 9.05
CA ALA A 200 26.06 5.95 7.93
C ALA A 200 25.24 7.26 7.81
N GLY A 201 24.38 7.59 8.79
CA GLY A 201 23.52 8.79 8.75
C GLY A 201 22.32 8.70 7.81
N VAL A 202 22.14 7.58 7.10
CA VAL A 202 20.96 7.33 6.25
C VAL A 202 19.89 6.67 7.09
N ALA A 203 18.84 7.39 7.44
CA ALA A 203 17.65 6.75 7.98
C ALA A 203 17.10 5.77 6.93
N PRO A 204 16.81 4.48 7.25
CA PRO A 204 15.94 3.70 6.40
C PRO A 204 14.68 4.54 6.23
N ALA A 205 14.11 4.50 5.03
CA ALA A 205 12.90 5.23 4.71
C ALA A 205 11.76 4.72 5.60
N SER A 206 11.71 5.24 6.82
CA SER A 206 10.64 5.00 7.74
C SER A 206 9.41 5.68 7.19
N GLY A 207 8.32 4.96 7.19
CA GLY A 207 7.06 5.65 7.14
C GLY A 207 5.88 4.72 7.23
N ALA A 208 4.73 5.35 7.41
CA ALA A 208 3.46 4.66 7.50
C ALA A 208 3.01 4.19 6.10
N VAL A 209 2.52 2.98 5.91
CA VAL A 209 1.99 2.54 4.61
C VAL A 209 0.53 2.95 4.54
N PRO A 210 0.13 3.84 3.62
CA PRO A 210 -1.28 4.15 3.42
C PRO A 210 -2.03 2.89 2.98
N THR A 211 -3.15 2.62 3.62
CA THR A 211 -3.95 1.42 3.42
C THR A 211 -5.43 1.80 3.49
N ALA A 212 -6.22 1.28 2.57
CA ALA A 212 -7.67 1.44 2.62
C ALA A 212 -8.24 0.51 3.68
N VAL A 213 -9.31 0.97 4.33
CA VAL A 213 -10.03 0.25 5.36
C VAL A 213 -11.48 0.09 4.90
N LEU A 214 -11.89 -1.14 4.66
CA LEU A 214 -13.29 -1.50 4.48
C LEU A 214 -14.06 -1.33 5.79
N PRO A 215 -15.39 -1.12 5.76
CA PRO A 215 -16.19 -1.14 6.98
C PRO A 215 -15.92 -2.37 7.81
N ILE A 216 -15.71 -2.14 9.09
CA ILE A 216 -15.49 -3.17 10.09
C ILE A 216 -16.76 -3.41 10.88
N ALA A 217 -17.00 -4.66 11.24
CA ALA A 217 -18.08 -5.01 12.16
C ALA A 217 -18.01 -4.16 13.43
N SER A 218 -19.00 -3.30 13.61
CA SER A 218 -19.15 -2.51 14.84
C SER A 218 -20.16 -3.21 15.75
N ASN A 219 -20.31 -2.73 16.98
CA ASN A 219 -21.38 -3.19 17.87
C ASN A 219 -22.78 -2.69 17.45
N VAL A 220 -22.88 -1.91 16.35
CA VAL A 220 -24.13 -1.33 15.84
C VAL A 220 -24.46 -1.77 14.41
N SER A 221 -23.52 -2.35 13.68
CA SER A 221 -23.76 -3.00 12.38
C SER A 221 -23.05 -4.36 12.30
N THR A 222 -23.68 -5.34 11.66
CA THR A 222 -23.00 -6.57 11.22
C THR A 222 -22.09 -6.19 10.07
N GLY A 223 -20.93 -5.61 10.36
CA GLY A 223 -19.94 -5.38 9.32
C GLY A 223 -19.53 -6.74 8.76
N ASP A 224 -19.61 -6.86 7.44
CA ASP A 224 -19.31 -8.11 6.75
C ASP A 224 -17.81 -8.41 6.73
N VAL A 225 -16.95 -7.45 7.09
CA VAL A 225 -15.50 -7.57 6.94
C VAL A 225 -14.78 -7.32 8.27
N THR A 226 -13.77 -8.14 8.53
CA THR A 226 -12.79 -7.94 9.60
C THR A 226 -11.43 -7.62 8.99
N THR A 227 -10.78 -6.57 9.48
CA THR A 227 -9.41 -6.19 9.11
C THR A 227 -8.44 -6.52 10.22
N LYS A 228 -7.40 -7.30 9.91
CA LYS A 228 -6.31 -7.65 10.82
C LYS A 228 -4.95 -7.37 10.18
N PHE A 229 -3.99 -6.99 11.01
CA PHE A 229 -2.60 -6.83 10.63
C PHE A 229 -1.77 -7.96 11.24
N PHE A 230 -1.21 -8.83 10.39
CA PHE A 230 -0.27 -9.85 10.82
C PHE A 230 1.13 -9.25 10.83
N VAL A 231 1.66 -9.11 12.04
CA VAL A 231 2.92 -8.42 12.30
C VAL A 231 3.97 -9.46 12.66
N THR A 232 5.08 -9.44 11.93
CA THR A 232 6.27 -10.25 12.22
C THR A 232 7.46 -9.31 12.43
N PRO A 233 7.88 -9.06 13.69
CA PRO A 233 9.07 -8.26 13.98
C PRO A 233 10.32 -8.84 13.30
N ILE A 234 11.15 -7.96 12.74
CA ILE A 234 12.37 -8.33 12.02
C ILE A 234 13.59 -7.98 12.86
N ALA A 235 14.44 -8.96 13.15
CA ALA A 235 15.66 -8.73 13.90
C ALA A 235 16.51 -7.62 13.25
N HIS A 236 16.96 -6.66 14.06
CA HIS A 236 17.77 -5.55 13.60
C HIS A 236 18.75 -5.11 14.70
N ASP A 237 19.66 -4.18 14.37
CA ASP A 237 20.60 -3.64 15.34
C ASP A 237 19.89 -2.80 16.41
N VAL A 238 20.07 -3.20 17.66
CA VAL A 238 19.46 -2.57 18.84
C VAL A 238 20.10 -1.20 19.06
N VAL A 239 19.30 -0.14 18.92
CA VAL A 239 19.67 1.15 19.52
C VAL A 239 19.30 1.09 20.99
N SER A 240 20.31 1.16 21.85
CA SER A 240 20.09 1.21 23.30
C SER A 240 19.30 2.48 23.68
N SER A 241 18.67 2.47 24.86
CA SER A 241 17.93 3.63 25.40
C SER A 241 18.77 4.89 25.59
N THR A 242 20.11 4.79 25.49
CA THR A 242 21.04 5.93 25.51
C THR A 242 21.37 6.47 24.12
N GLY A 243 20.72 5.96 23.06
CA GLY A 243 21.00 6.33 21.68
C GLY A 243 22.27 5.71 21.10
N ALA A 244 23.02 4.92 21.90
CA ALA A 244 24.15 4.17 21.37
C ALA A 244 23.63 3.00 20.52
N VAL A 245 24.00 2.96 19.24
CA VAL A 245 23.88 1.77 18.40
C VAL A 245 24.81 0.73 19.03
N VAL A 246 24.23 -0.24 19.73
CA VAL A 246 24.98 -1.42 20.16
C VAL A 246 24.76 -2.42 19.03
N PRO A 247 25.79 -2.81 18.26
CA PRO A 247 25.63 -3.87 17.27
C PRO A 247 24.90 -5.01 17.97
N ALA A 248 23.76 -5.44 17.43
CA ALA A 248 23.15 -6.63 17.98
C ALA A 248 24.23 -7.71 17.84
N LEU A 249 24.68 -8.30 18.95
CA LEU A 249 25.67 -9.39 18.90
C LEU A 249 25.17 -10.58 18.05
N ALA A 250 23.90 -10.53 17.62
CA ALA A 250 23.17 -11.49 16.82
C ALA A 250 21.86 -10.84 16.29
N PRO A 251 21.84 -10.16 15.12
CA PRO A 251 20.60 -9.72 14.46
C PRO A 251 19.91 -10.92 13.78
N TYR A 252 19.78 -12.04 14.51
CA TYR A 252 19.22 -13.27 13.98
C TYR A 252 17.71 -13.31 14.21
N GLN A 253 17.00 -13.75 13.18
CA GLN A 253 15.55 -13.93 13.20
C GLN A 253 15.13 -15.13 14.07
N ASP A 254 16.06 -16.04 14.41
CA ASP A 254 15.82 -17.29 15.16
C ASP A 254 15.66 -17.09 16.68
N ARG A 255 15.15 -15.92 17.07
CA ARG A 255 14.95 -15.53 18.47
C ARG A 255 13.47 -15.46 18.82
N GLY A 256 13.09 -16.09 19.94
CA GLY A 256 11.72 -16.09 20.46
C GLY A 256 11.32 -14.83 21.26
N ASP A 257 12.10 -13.75 21.19
CA ASP A 257 11.88 -12.52 21.95
C ASP A 257 11.86 -11.26 21.07
N LEU A 258 11.83 -11.41 19.75
CA LEU A 258 11.70 -10.28 18.83
C LEU A 258 10.34 -9.62 19.04
N ALA A 259 10.36 -8.30 19.22
CA ALA A 259 9.15 -7.52 19.44
C ALA A 259 9.14 -6.27 18.56
N ALA A 260 7.98 -5.88 18.07
CA ALA A 260 7.74 -4.59 17.43
C ALA A 260 6.38 -4.06 17.89
N ALA A 261 6.20 -2.76 17.94
CA ALA A 261 4.89 -2.16 18.17
C ALA A 261 4.37 -1.57 16.87
N VAL A 262 3.06 -1.69 16.65
CA VAL A 262 2.37 -1.13 15.49
C VAL A 262 1.28 -0.18 15.93
N ARG A 263 1.03 0.84 15.11
CA ARG A 263 -0.08 1.77 15.27
C ARG A 263 -0.57 2.29 13.93
N LEU A 264 -1.79 2.80 13.94
CA LEU A 264 -2.31 3.68 12.91
C LEU A 264 -1.74 5.09 13.07
N ASP A 265 -1.48 5.77 11.97
CA ASP A 265 -0.86 7.09 11.98
C ASP A 265 -1.08 7.84 10.66
N ILE A 266 -1.77 8.97 10.71
CA ILE A 266 -1.88 9.92 9.58
C ILE A 266 -1.27 11.29 9.91
N SER A 267 -0.41 11.38 10.92
CA SER A 267 0.17 12.65 11.39
C SER A 267 1.01 13.34 10.32
N ALA A 268 1.53 12.56 9.35
CA ALA A 268 2.24 13.09 8.19
C ALA A 268 1.35 13.93 7.26
N TYR A 269 0.03 13.75 7.34
CA TYR A 269 -0.97 14.38 6.49
C TYR A 269 -1.74 15.49 7.22
N THR A 270 -1.96 15.35 8.54
CA THR A 270 -2.70 16.34 9.34
C THR A 270 -1.81 17.31 10.11
N GLY A 271 -0.57 16.90 10.40
CA GLY A 271 0.31 17.61 11.34
C GLY A 271 -0.02 17.35 12.81
N ASP A 272 -1.07 16.58 13.13
CA ASP A 272 -1.42 16.17 14.50
C ASP A 272 -0.98 14.73 14.75
N SER A 273 -0.15 14.55 15.79
CA SER A 273 0.37 13.25 16.21
C SER A 273 -0.68 12.29 16.78
N LEU A 274 -1.89 12.77 17.07
CA LEU A 274 -2.97 11.98 17.63
C LEU A 274 -3.91 11.42 16.55
N ASP A 275 -3.77 11.88 15.31
CA ASP A 275 -4.62 11.43 14.20
C ASP A 275 -4.15 10.09 13.64
N VAL A 276 -5.12 9.17 13.50
CA VAL A 276 -4.91 7.78 13.14
C VAL A 276 -5.46 7.42 11.77
N MET A 277 -6.54 8.05 11.31
CA MET A 277 -7.16 7.72 10.03
C MET A 277 -8.02 8.89 9.53
N PHE A 278 -8.31 8.91 8.24
CA PHE A 278 -9.40 9.71 7.69
C PHE A 278 -10.61 8.80 7.50
N ASP A 279 -11.79 9.31 7.85
CA ASP A 279 -13.02 8.71 7.35
C ASP A 279 -13.19 8.97 5.84
N ARG A 280 -14.23 8.41 5.25
CA ARG A 280 -14.59 8.62 3.84
C ARG A 280 -15.15 10.00 3.53
N ASP A 281 -15.34 10.83 4.56
CA ASP A 281 -15.71 12.24 4.44
C ASP A 281 -14.51 13.14 4.75
N GLU A 282 -13.29 12.61 4.62
CA GLU A 282 -12.01 13.34 4.74
C GLU A 282 -11.78 13.99 6.12
N ASN A 283 -12.56 13.61 7.13
CA ASN A 283 -12.38 14.11 8.49
C ASN A 283 -11.30 13.29 9.19
N PRO A 284 -10.28 13.94 9.77
CA PRO A 284 -9.28 13.23 10.55
C PRO A 284 -9.91 12.70 11.83
N ILE A 285 -9.51 11.50 12.20
CA ILE A 285 -9.94 10.79 13.40
C ILE A 285 -8.73 10.66 14.30
N SER A 286 -8.86 11.12 15.53
CA SER A 286 -7.81 11.02 16.54
C SER A 286 -8.08 9.88 17.51
N GLY A 287 -7.03 9.16 17.92
CA GLY A 287 -7.16 8.02 18.83
C GLY A 287 -6.01 7.03 18.78
N VAL A 288 -4.78 7.50 18.80
CA VAL A 288 -3.59 6.63 18.69
C VAL A 288 -3.56 5.58 19.80
N ILE A 289 -3.63 4.32 19.38
CA ILE A 289 -3.31 3.15 20.19
C ILE A 289 -2.15 2.42 19.52
N SER A 290 -1.17 2.03 20.32
CA SER A 290 -0.04 1.22 19.86
C SER A 290 -0.10 -0.15 20.52
N ILE A 291 -0.01 -1.20 19.71
CA ILE A 291 -0.07 -2.58 20.18
C ILE A 291 1.30 -3.23 19.98
N PRO A 292 1.93 -3.72 21.06
CA PRO A 292 3.17 -4.46 20.95
C PRO A 292 2.89 -5.90 20.52
N VAL A 293 3.73 -6.42 19.64
CA VAL A 293 3.69 -7.77 19.11
C VAL A 293 5.03 -8.44 19.37
N VAL A 294 5.01 -9.64 19.96
CA VAL A 294 6.19 -10.47 20.18
C VAL A 294 6.09 -11.72 19.31
N CYS A 295 7.19 -12.09 18.65
CA CYS A 295 7.30 -13.18 17.67
C CYS A 295 6.43 -12.98 16.42
N VAL A 296 5.13 -13.26 16.52
CA VAL A 296 4.14 -13.07 15.45
C VAL A 296 2.79 -12.83 16.13
N GLY A 297 2.01 -11.88 15.62
CA GLY A 297 0.68 -11.60 16.15
C GLY A 297 -0.26 -11.02 15.10
N GLY A 298 -1.53 -11.36 15.22
CA GLY A 298 -2.61 -10.71 14.49
C GLY A 298 -3.21 -9.60 15.34
N VAL A 299 -3.06 -8.35 14.90
CA VAL A 299 -3.60 -7.16 15.56
C VAL A 299 -4.86 -6.73 14.80
N GLY A 300 -6.01 -6.77 15.46
CA GLY A 300 -7.26 -6.30 14.86
C GLY A 300 -7.28 -4.79 14.71
N LEU A 301 -7.85 -4.29 13.61
CA LEU A 301 -8.02 -2.85 13.43
C LEU A 301 -8.83 -2.22 14.59
N ASP A 302 -9.81 -2.95 15.10
CA ASP A 302 -10.60 -2.61 16.28
C ASP A 302 -9.77 -2.43 17.55
N THR A 303 -8.66 -3.17 17.69
CA THR A 303 -7.75 -3.01 18.84
C THR A 303 -6.79 -1.83 18.71
N LEU A 304 -6.69 -1.25 17.51
CA LEU A 304 -5.86 -0.09 17.21
C LEU A 304 -6.64 1.24 17.27
N LEU A 305 -7.95 1.18 17.52
CA LEU A 305 -8.85 2.31 17.60
C LEU A 305 -9.54 2.35 18.97
N ASP A 306 -9.84 3.55 19.47
CA ASP A 306 -10.66 3.69 20.67
C ASP A 306 -12.10 3.18 20.41
N ALA A 307 -12.73 2.62 21.44
CA ALA A 307 -14.07 2.06 21.32
C ALA A 307 -15.14 3.09 20.87
N ASN A 308 -14.95 4.38 21.17
CA ASN A 308 -15.87 5.43 20.70
C ASN A 308 -15.70 5.72 19.21
N ILE A 309 -14.48 5.58 18.69
CA ILE A 309 -14.18 5.76 17.26
C ILE A 309 -14.84 4.63 16.46
N LEU A 310 -14.70 3.39 16.94
CA LEU A 310 -15.34 2.23 16.31
C LEU A 310 -16.85 2.39 16.12
N ARG A 311 -17.54 3.01 17.08
CA ARG A 311 -18.98 3.29 17.00
C ARG A 311 -19.36 4.34 15.96
N GLN A 312 -18.46 5.27 15.66
CA GLN A 312 -18.74 6.37 14.75
C GLN A 312 -18.44 6.01 13.29
N TYR A 313 -17.46 5.13 13.07
CA TYR A 313 -16.85 4.91 11.75
C TYR A 313 -16.76 3.45 11.31
N GLY A 314 -17.01 2.49 12.21
CA GLY A 314 -16.94 1.07 11.86
C GLY A 314 -17.80 0.74 10.64
N ASP A 315 -18.94 1.40 10.50
CA ASP A 315 -19.92 1.14 9.44
C ASP A 315 -19.50 1.64 8.04
N PHE A 316 -18.46 2.47 7.92
CA PHE A 316 -18.06 3.11 6.65
C PHE A 316 -16.58 2.88 6.28
N GLY A 317 -15.73 2.65 7.27
CA GLY A 317 -14.29 2.53 7.04
C GLY A 317 -13.66 3.88 6.67
N GLY A 318 -12.67 3.86 5.77
CA GLY A 318 -11.89 5.03 5.40
C GLY A 318 -10.49 4.65 4.93
N TRP A 319 -9.49 5.46 5.25
CA TRP A 319 -8.10 5.07 5.04
C TRP A 319 -7.21 5.54 6.18
N THR A 320 -6.14 4.80 6.40
CA THR A 320 -5.15 5.04 7.46
C THR A 320 -3.77 4.81 6.90
N ALA A 321 -2.72 5.09 7.67
CA ALA A 321 -1.43 4.50 7.38
C ALA A 321 -0.91 3.70 8.57
N ILE A 322 -0.47 2.46 8.31
CA ILE A 322 0.11 1.60 9.35
C ILE A 322 1.59 1.91 9.49
N ARG A 323 2.09 2.02 10.72
CA ARG A 323 3.52 2.14 10.96
C ARG A 323 3.97 1.26 12.10
N THR A 324 5.24 0.89 12.05
CA THR A 324 5.96 0.44 13.23
C THR A 324 6.40 1.64 14.06
N VAL A 325 6.36 1.51 15.38
CA VAL A 325 6.83 2.53 16.31
C VAL A 325 8.05 2.05 17.08
N GLY A 326 8.81 3.05 17.53
CA GLY A 326 10.02 2.88 18.32
C GLY A 326 9.77 2.32 19.72
N ALA A 327 10.76 2.50 20.58
CA ALA A 327 10.87 1.73 21.79
C ALA A 327 9.69 1.89 22.76
N GLN A 328 8.96 0.81 23.00
CA GLN A 328 7.93 0.73 24.04
C GLN A 328 8.39 -0.14 25.20
N VAL A 329 7.98 0.21 26.42
CA VAL A 329 8.23 -0.63 27.58
C VAL A 329 7.15 -1.72 27.63
N LEU A 330 7.55 -2.96 27.35
CA LEU A 330 6.76 -4.15 27.63
C LEU A 330 6.87 -4.48 29.12
N ASN A 331 5.76 -4.29 29.82
CA ASN A 331 5.58 -4.88 31.13
C ASN A 331 5.27 -6.37 30.92
N ALA A 332 6.21 -7.25 31.29
CA ALA A 332 6.02 -8.68 31.15
C ALA A 332 4.79 -9.14 31.98
N PRO A 333 3.87 -9.94 31.41
CA PRO A 333 2.75 -10.47 32.16
C PRO A 333 3.25 -11.50 33.19
N GLY A 334 3.24 -11.13 34.47
CA GLY A 334 3.44 -12.06 35.60
C GLY A 334 4.73 -11.87 36.39
N GLY A 335 4.58 -11.39 37.62
CA GLY A 335 5.56 -11.54 38.70
C GLY A 335 6.38 -10.28 39.00
N ALA A 336 6.50 -9.96 40.30
CA ALA A 336 7.20 -8.78 40.85
C ALA A 336 8.71 -8.66 40.50
N ASN A 337 9.26 -9.58 39.70
CA ASN A 337 10.65 -9.60 39.24
C ASN A 337 10.80 -9.66 37.70
N ALA A 338 9.71 -9.55 36.94
CA ALA A 338 9.80 -9.50 35.49
C ALA A 338 10.23 -8.08 35.08
N GLY A 339 11.53 -7.86 34.99
CA GLY A 339 12.10 -6.57 34.61
C GLY A 339 11.44 -6.04 33.33
N ALA A 340 11.14 -4.74 33.34
CA ALA A 340 10.65 -4.01 32.17
C ALA A 340 11.53 -4.34 30.96
N ARG A 341 10.92 -4.90 29.90
CA ARG A 341 11.62 -5.13 28.63
C ARG A 341 11.35 -3.94 27.73
N THR A 342 12.40 -3.27 27.25
CA THR A 342 12.24 -2.25 26.23
C THR A 342 12.21 -2.94 24.87
N ILE A 343 11.14 -2.77 24.11
CA ILE A 343 11.11 -3.07 22.68
C ILE A 343 12.19 -2.18 22.07
N ALA A 344 13.26 -2.75 21.52
CA ALA A 344 14.26 -1.97 20.82
C ALA A 344 14.07 -1.99 19.31
N ASN A 345 13.20 -2.87 18.83
CA ASN A 345 12.99 -3.12 17.41
C ASN A 345 11.74 -2.43 16.90
N ASN A 346 11.93 -1.66 15.84
CA ASN A 346 10.91 -0.89 15.15
C ASN A 346 10.76 -1.36 13.69
N GLN A 347 11.21 -2.58 13.38
CA GLN A 347 11.11 -3.19 12.06
C GLN A 347 10.16 -4.37 12.09
N ALA A 348 9.26 -4.45 11.13
CA ALA A 348 8.36 -5.58 10.97
C ALA A 348 7.93 -5.78 9.52
N ILE A 349 7.69 -7.03 9.15
CA ILE A 349 6.83 -7.37 8.01
C ILE A 349 5.39 -7.26 8.50
N ILE A 350 4.56 -6.55 7.74
CA ILE A 350 3.13 -6.41 8.04
C ILE A 350 2.31 -6.86 6.83
N MET A 351 1.38 -7.79 7.06
CA MET A 351 0.36 -8.17 6.09
C MET A 351 -1.01 -7.70 6.59
N LYS A 352 -1.72 -6.92 5.77
CA LYS A 352 -3.15 -6.65 5.97
C LYS A 352 -3.93 -7.88 5.53
N LEU A 353 -4.85 -8.36 6.36
CA LEU A 353 -5.83 -9.37 6.01
C LEU A 353 -7.23 -8.78 6.18
N GLU A 354 -8.00 -8.79 5.10
CA GLU A 354 -9.43 -8.50 5.11
C GLU A 354 -10.17 -9.81 4.87
N TYR A 355 -11.08 -10.16 5.77
CA TYR A 355 -11.80 -11.43 5.67
C TYR A 355 -13.22 -11.31 6.18
N ASN A 356 -14.08 -12.19 5.67
CA ASN A 356 -15.40 -12.43 6.23
C ASN A 356 -15.53 -13.87 6.72
N VAL A 357 -16.50 -14.12 7.59
CA VAL A 357 -16.80 -15.49 8.07
C VAL A 357 -18.21 -15.96 7.70
N GLU A 358 -19.08 -15.04 7.27
CA GLU A 358 -20.51 -15.30 7.07
C GLU A 358 -20.87 -15.56 5.60
N GLY A 359 -19.92 -15.41 4.67
CA GLY A 359 -20.18 -15.56 3.24
C GLY A 359 -21.05 -14.45 2.67
N SER A 360 -21.10 -13.29 3.32
CA SER A 360 -21.76 -12.08 2.83
C SER A 360 -20.76 -10.94 2.61
N PHE A 361 -21.08 -10.04 1.67
CA PHE A 361 -20.38 -8.79 1.48
C PHE A 361 -21.36 -7.75 0.96
N ILE A 362 -21.61 -6.70 1.75
CA ILE A 362 -22.56 -5.62 1.46
C ILE A 362 -23.98 -6.18 1.28
N GLY A 363 -24.36 -7.11 2.16
CA GLY A 363 -25.67 -7.77 2.11
C GLY A 363 -25.84 -8.80 0.98
N GLU A 364 -24.91 -8.89 0.04
CA GLU A 364 -24.91 -9.93 -0.98
C GLU A 364 -24.24 -11.20 -0.46
N SER A 365 -24.90 -12.35 -0.62
CA SER A 365 -24.37 -13.63 -0.19
C SER A 365 -23.61 -14.33 -1.31
N PHE A 366 -22.44 -14.89 -1.00
CA PHE A 366 -21.67 -15.79 -1.86
C PHE A 366 -21.31 -17.07 -1.11
N ARG A 367 -20.79 -18.04 -1.87
CA ARG A 367 -20.40 -19.32 -1.28
C ARG A 367 -19.11 -19.17 -0.50
N GLY A 368 -19.07 -19.62 0.74
CA GLY A 368 -17.83 -19.73 1.50
C GLY A 368 -17.45 -18.46 2.26
N ALA A 369 -16.15 -18.17 2.31
CA ALA A 369 -15.58 -17.04 3.01
C ALA A 369 -14.43 -16.49 2.16
N PHE A 370 -14.16 -15.19 2.25
CA PHE A 370 -13.00 -14.59 1.63
C PHE A 370 -11.90 -14.24 2.62
N ASN A 371 -10.68 -14.26 2.11
CA ASN A 371 -9.47 -13.83 2.79
C ASN A 371 -8.61 -13.10 1.76
N ASN A 372 -8.53 -11.79 1.86
CA ASN A 372 -7.68 -10.95 1.02
C ASN A 372 -6.46 -10.49 1.81
N SER A 373 -5.26 -10.98 1.45
CA SER A 373 -4.03 -10.55 2.10
C SER A 373 -3.20 -9.62 1.21
N ILE A 374 -2.82 -8.47 1.74
CA ILE A 374 -1.94 -7.51 1.07
C ILE A 374 -0.68 -7.32 1.92
N TRP A 375 0.49 -7.54 1.32
CA TRP A 375 1.76 -7.23 1.97
C TRP A 375 1.99 -5.72 1.93
N LEU A 376 2.06 -5.10 3.11
CA LEU A 376 2.32 -3.68 3.27
C LEU A 376 3.82 -3.42 3.21
N ARG A 377 4.24 -2.63 2.23
CA ARG A 377 5.64 -2.40 1.86
C ARG A 377 5.96 -0.92 1.82
N ARG A 378 7.14 -0.54 2.31
CA ARG A 378 7.68 0.83 2.20
C ARG A 378 9.18 0.83 2.43
N GLY A 379 9.92 1.53 1.56
CA GLY A 379 11.34 1.83 1.74
C GLY A 379 12.30 1.07 0.81
N ILE A 380 13.61 1.22 0.93
CA ILE A 380 14.56 0.50 0.08
C ILE A 380 15.16 -0.63 0.92
N ARG A 381 14.57 -1.82 0.85
CA ARG A 381 15.22 -3.06 1.30
C ARG A 381 14.95 -4.16 0.30
N GLU A 382 15.61 -4.05 -0.84
CA GLU A 382 16.25 -5.22 -1.43
C GLU A 382 17.34 -5.71 -0.44
N SER A 383 17.58 -7.01 -0.40
CA SER A 383 18.70 -7.65 0.32
C SER A 383 20.09 -7.23 -0.20
N VAL A 384 20.18 -6.17 -1.01
CA VAL A 384 21.41 -5.70 -1.62
C VAL A 384 22.06 -4.65 -0.71
N VAL A 385 23.24 -4.99 -0.21
CA VAL A 385 24.11 -4.07 0.53
C VAL A 385 24.41 -2.88 -0.37
N ARG A 386 24.28 -1.65 0.15
CA ARG A 386 24.77 -0.45 -0.52
C ARG A 386 25.99 0.05 0.21
N ASP A 387 26.96 0.58 -0.53
CA ASP A 387 28.16 1.15 0.07
C ASP A 387 27.82 2.48 0.78
N ALA A 388 28.79 3.04 1.51
CA ALA A 388 28.63 4.33 2.17
C ALA A 388 28.36 5.51 1.20
N SER A 389 28.47 5.27 -0.11
CA SER A 389 28.19 6.24 -1.17
C SER A 389 26.81 6.03 -1.82
N GLY A 390 26.02 5.06 -1.35
CA GLY A 390 24.70 4.74 -1.88
C GLY A 390 24.70 3.88 -3.14
N ASN A 391 25.87 3.42 -3.60
CA ASN A 391 25.96 2.52 -4.75
C ASN A 391 25.57 1.11 -4.36
N LEU A 392 24.92 0.41 -5.29
CA LEU A 392 24.59 -1.00 -5.16
C LEU A 392 25.90 -1.81 -5.04
N THR A 393 26.21 -2.32 -3.84
CA THR A 393 27.28 -3.30 -3.66
C THR A 393 26.63 -4.65 -3.89
N ILE A 394 26.64 -5.13 -5.13
CA ILE A 394 26.58 -6.58 -5.36
C ILE A 394 27.74 -7.11 -4.53
N GLY A 395 27.43 -7.81 -3.43
CA GLY A 395 28.42 -8.20 -2.43
C GLY A 395 29.65 -8.70 -3.17
N SER A 396 30.78 -8.02 -2.97
CA SER A 396 32.03 -8.43 -3.62
C SER A 396 32.25 -9.88 -3.24
N VAL A 397 32.01 -10.77 -4.20
CA VAL A 397 32.31 -12.19 -4.05
C VAL A 397 33.78 -12.21 -3.71
N ASN A 398 34.11 -12.64 -2.49
CA ASN A 398 35.49 -12.80 -2.08
C ASN A 398 36.17 -13.70 -3.13
N ALA A 399 36.96 -13.11 -4.03
CA ALA A 399 37.78 -13.82 -5.01
C ALA A 399 38.98 -14.50 -4.32
N GLY A 400 38.78 -15.01 -3.09
CA GLY A 400 39.80 -15.45 -2.16
C GLY A 400 39.94 -16.96 -2.03
N SER A 401 39.24 -17.76 -2.84
CA SER A 401 39.55 -19.19 -2.98
C SER A 401 39.31 -19.65 -4.41
N ALA A 402 40.38 -19.94 -5.14
CA ALA A 402 40.39 -20.22 -6.57
C ALA A 402 39.69 -21.53 -7.01
N ASP A 403 39.00 -22.27 -6.12
CA ASP A 403 38.50 -23.62 -6.42
C ASP A 403 37.06 -23.92 -5.94
N ALA A 404 36.26 -22.90 -5.60
CA ALA A 404 34.83 -23.13 -5.33
C ALA A 404 34.00 -22.88 -6.60
N PRO A 405 33.39 -23.91 -7.23
CA PRO A 405 32.43 -23.68 -8.30
C PRO A 405 31.23 -22.91 -7.74
N ILE A 406 30.98 -21.74 -8.33
CA ILE A 406 29.80 -20.92 -8.06
C ILE A 406 28.60 -21.66 -8.67
N TRP A 407 27.69 -22.13 -7.82
CA TRP A 407 26.37 -22.57 -8.26
C TRP A 407 25.48 -21.33 -8.40
N VAL A 408 25.37 -20.81 -9.62
CA VAL A 408 24.22 -20.00 -9.99
C VAL A 408 23.18 -20.98 -10.48
N ASP A 409 22.19 -21.28 -9.65
CA ASP A 409 21.00 -22.00 -10.11
C ASP A 409 20.22 -21.07 -11.03
N VAL A 410 20.61 -21.07 -12.30
CA VAL A 410 19.78 -20.58 -13.39
C VAL A 410 18.76 -21.68 -13.64
N ALA A 411 17.59 -21.55 -13.03
CA ALA A 411 16.43 -22.31 -13.47
C ALA A 411 16.02 -21.79 -14.86
N ASP A 412 16.55 -22.40 -15.94
CA ASP A 412 15.73 -23.01 -16.98
C ASP A 412 16.55 -23.74 -18.07
N ASP A 413 15.84 -24.65 -18.74
CA ASP A 413 16.23 -25.71 -19.66
C ASP A 413 17.24 -25.38 -20.79
N ALA A 414 18.10 -26.37 -21.05
CA ALA A 414 18.82 -26.69 -22.30
C ALA A 414 19.53 -25.57 -23.10
N ASP A 415 20.84 -25.37 -22.87
CA ASP A 415 21.93 -25.53 -23.87
C ASP A 415 23.24 -24.88 -23.33
N GLN A 416 24.15 -25.68 -22.75
CA GLN A 416 25.40 -25.16 -22.19
C GLN A 416 26.46 -24.89 -23.27
N ARG A 417 26.62 -23.62 -23.67
CA ARG A 417 27.87 -23.13 -24.28
C ARG A 417 28.81 -22.59 -23.20
N ARG A 418 29.86 -23.36 -22.91
CA ARG A 418 31.00 -22.94 -22.08
C ARG A 418 31.70 -21.74 -22.70
N ILE A 419 31.69 -20.59 -22.03
CA ILE A 419 32.68 -19.53 -22.27
C ILE A 419 33.79 -19.72 -21.24
N SER A 420 34.93 -20.26 -21.67
CA SER A 420 36.17 -20.22 -20.88
C SER A 420 36.94 -18.94 -21.23
N ALA A 421 37.01 -17.98 -20.32
CA ALA A 421 38.06 -16.98 -20.36
C ALA A 421 39.28 -17.56 -19.64
N LYS A 422 40.35 -17.85 -20.38
CA LYS A 422 41.69 -17.99 -19.79
C LYS A 422 42.26 -16.59 -19.59
N GLN A 423 42.91 -16.39 -18.45
CA GLN A 423 43.56 -15.15 -18.01
C GLN A 423 44.52 -14.57 -19.04
#